data_AF-A0A958FLU2-F1
#
_entry.id   AF-A0A958FLU2-F1
#
_cell.length_a   1.000
_cell.length_b   1.000
_cell.length_c   1.000
_cell.angle_alpha   90.00
_cell.angle_beta   90.00
_cell.angle_gamma   90.00
#
_symmetry.space_group_name_H-M   'P 1'
#
loop_
_entity.id
_entity.type
_entity.pdbx_description
1 polymer ?
#
loop_
_entity_poly.entity_id
_entity_poly.type
_entity_poly.pdbx_seq_one_letter_code
_entity_poly.pdbx_strand_id
1 'polypeptide(L)'
;LTSYYDPWSPIIRYVLFYQNNTSNLLGGNVLSGPVDIVVKVDERNGPNGLSSSVLNNGTYKIGYKVFSADTSTSVFEPPNNGLRFQFDTKPSNSVVNTVFYRPLSSTSSHVYQVTNNVNSDNFWNTANHAPGEYVVMVFTEDTRFNTDTMYVPVTIEEQDVTAPAQPQMRLVSEAVNGMRIFWQANTETDLLGYRIYFSFDNQTWNLFRGENVLTDVVNDTIIPQILNRDVFFRLSAVDDAPVPNESVVTDVYGMSNGNFDHKVLIVDGFDRRNGWGQPFHHFVFTTGVMLKDFGISFDSAPNESVLDGTVDLSAYEAVFWISGDEAEVDESFSADEQNLIRNYVTNGGYLFASGSEIAWDLAASDSATAADSMFLAEILKAEFVTDDADQTVADGVSGSIFDGISLNFGLSPYQVSAPDVIAPVNGVSASLIYGNGDVAAIQYSGTGKVVYLAFPFETIATADDRTEIMARVAEFFFGITGIDEPDASTETVREFALLPNYPNPFNP
;
A
#
# COMPACT_ATOMS: atom_id res chain seq x y z
N LEU A 1 4.11 29.34 59.82
CA LEU A 1 3.87 30.01 58.53
C LEU A 1 2.55 30.74 58.68
N THR A 2 2.54 32.07 58.62
CA THR A 2 1.27 32.80 58.50
C THR A 2 0.53 32.27 57.27
N SER A 3 -0.79 32.15 57.31
CA SER A 3 -1.61 31.46 56.29
C SER A 3 -1.64 32.13 54.90
N TYR A 4 -0.71 33.05 54.61
CA TYR A 4 -0.72 33.91 53.43
C TYR A 4 0.65 34.14 52.79
N TYR A 5 1.73 33.52 53.28
CA TYR A 5 3.05 33.64 52.63
C TYR A 5 3.44 32.30 51.98
N ASP A 6 3.42 32.29 50.66
CA ASP A 6 3.84 31.20 49.80
C ASP A 6 5.01 31.72 48.94
N PRO A 7 6.26 31.27 49.18
CA PRO A 7 7.42 31.68 48.39
C PRO A 7 7.77 30.68 47.28
N TRP A 8 6.97 29.65 47.02
CA TRP A 8 7.36 28.56 46.14
C TRP A 8 6.74 28.72 44.75
N SER A 9 7.53 29.15 43.76
CA SER A 9 7.04 29.21 42.39
C SER A 9 6.58 27.84 41.88
N PRO A 10 5.56 27.80 41.00
CA PRO A 10 5.34 26.65 40.11
C PRO A 10 6.62 26.32 39.34
N ILE A 11 6.72 25.11 38.80
CA ILE A 11 7.84 24.69 37.94
C ILE A 11 7.30 24.13 36.63
N ILE A 12 7.70 24.70 35.50
CA ILE A 12 7.55 24.10 34.18
C ILE A 12 8.63 23.02 34.04
N ARG A 13 8.22 21.76 33.88
CA ARG A 13 9.15 20.63 33.77
C ARG A 13 9.61 20.38 32.36
N TYR A 14 8.68 20.46 31.42
CA TYR A 14 8.93 20.27 30.00
C TYR A 14 7.84 20.94 29.18
N VAL A 15 8.20 21.24 27.94
CA VAL A 15 7.30 21.63 26.86
C VAL A 15 7.57 20.65 25.72
N LEU A 16 6.50 20.05 25.20
CA LEU A 16 6.51 19.13 24.08
C LEU A 16 5.65 19.70 22.96
N PHE A 17 6.02 19.41 21.72
CA PHE A 17 5.31 19.83 20.53
C PHE A 17 4.74 18.61 19.84
N TYR A 18 3.43 18.59 19.67
CA TYR A 18 2.74 17.52 18.95
C TYR A 18 2.16 18.09 17.66
N GLN A 19 2.10 17.26 16.62
CA GLN A 19 1.28 17.60 15.47
C GLN A 19 -0.19 17.64 15.92
N ASN A 20 -0.89 18.72 15.56
CA ASN A 20 -2.26 18.97 15.99
C ASN A 20 -3.19 17.77 15.75
N ASN A 21 -4.00 17.41 16.73
CA ASN A 21 -4.96 16.28 16.68
C ASN A 21 -4.33 14.90 16.46
N THR A 22 -3.03 14.73 16.72
CA THR A 22 -2.35 13.42 16.66
C THR A 22 -1.63 13.10 17.97
N SER A 23 -1.00 11.91 18.02
CA SER A 23 -0.05 11.56 19.08
C SER A 23 1.41 11.68 18.63
N ASN A 24 1.64 12.22 17.43
CA ASN A 24 2.97 12.38 16.84
C ASN A 24 3.73 13.51 17.55
N LEU A 25 4.79 13.14 18.27
CA LEU A 25 5.69 14.08 18.95
C LEU A 25 6.72 14.58 17.94
N LEU A 26 6.76 15.88 17.70
CA LEU A 26 7.72 16.51 16.80
C LEU A 26 9.11 16.50 17.44
N GLY A 27 10.04 15.77 16.83
CA GLY A 27 11.41 15.61 17.29
C GLY A 27 12.28 16.84 17.06
N GLY A 28 13.34 16.99 17.85
CA GLY A 28 14.36 18.03 17.63
C GLY A 28 13.89 19.48 17.79
N ASN A 29 12.64 19.71 18.25
CA ASN A 29 11.97 21.01 18.25
C ASN A 29 11.87 21.65 16.85
N VAL A 30 11.84 20.83 15.81
CA VAL A 30 11.58 21.26 14.43
C VAL A 30 10.06 21.16 14.19
N LEU A 31 9.45 22.26 13.75
CA LEU A 31 8.00 22.42 13.69
C LEU A 31 7.55 22.81 12.29
N SER A 32 6.47 22.18 11.82
CA SER A 32 5.80 22.54 10.56
C SER A 32 4.29 22.36 10.69
N GLY A 33 3.52 23.21 9.99
CA GLY A 33 2.06 23.18 9.99
C GLY A 33 1.38 23.45 11.36
N PRO A 34 0.18 22.88 11.60
CA PRO A 34 -0.54 22.98 12.87
C PRO A 34 0.11 22.19 14.03
N VAL A 35 0.42 22.88 15.13
CA VAL A 35 1.13 22.32 16.30
C VAL A 35 0.36 22.53 17.61
N ASP A 36 0.35 21.50 18.44
CA ASP A 36 -0.08 21.49 19.83
C ASP A 36 1.11 21.67 20.78
N ILE A 37 0.97 22.59 21.74
CA ILE A 37 2.00 22.83 22.77
C ILE A 37 1.53 22.20 24.07
N VAL A 38 2.25 21.17 24.51
CA VAL A 38 1.93 20.36 25.69
C VAL A 38 2.93 20.64 26.80
N VAL A 39 2.44 21.11 27.95
CA VAL A 39 3.27 21.64 29.03
C VAL A 39 3.01 20.92 30.33
N LYS A 40 4.07 20.38 30.94
CA LYS A 40 3.99 19.83 32.30
C LYS A 40 4.34 20.90 33.32
N VAL A 41 3.42 21.11 34.26
CA VAL A 41 3.65 21.99 35.41
C VAL A 41 3.52 21.20 36.72
N ASP A 42 4.43 21.48 37.64
CA ASP A 42 4.35 21.06 39.04
C ASP A 42 4.14 22.26 39.92
N GLU A 43 3.01 22.27 40.64
CA GLU A 43 2.79 23.28 41.66
C GLU A 43 3.47 22.88 42.98
N ARG A 44 4.06 23.87 43.66
CA ARG A 44 4.77 23.65 44.93
C ARG A 44 4.06 24.33 46.09
N ASN A 45 3.48 23.53 46.99
CA ASN A 45 2.80 24.02 48.19
C ASN A 45 3.67 23.95 49.47
N GLY A 46 4.99 23.75 49.35
CA GLY A 46 5.87 23.59 50.50
C GLY A 46 7.37 23.36 50.19
N PRO A 47 8.24 23.38 51.22
CA PRO A 47 9.64 22.98 51.10
C PRO A 47 9.78 21.49 50.76
N ASN A 48 10.82 21.14 49.99
CA ASN A 48 11.13 19.76 49.60
C ASN A 48 11.13 18.81 50.81
N GLY A 49 10.32 17.73 50.74
CA GLY A 49 10.31 16.64 51.72
C GLY A 49 9.23 16.72 52.81
N LEU A 50 8.36 17.73 52.81
CA LEU A 50 7.19 17.78 53.70
C LEU A 50 5.93 17.18 53.03
N SER A 51 5.03 16.59 53.82
CA SER A 51 3.76 16.04 53.33
C SER A 51 2.81 17.10 52.74
N SER A 52 3.01 18.38 53.05
CA SER A 52 2.30 19.51 52.43
C SER A 52 2.89 19.92 51.06
N SER A 53 4.10 19.45 50.72
CA SER A 53 4.80 19.75 49.45
C SER A 53 4.38 18.85 48.28
N VAL A 54 3.58 17.79 48.53
CA VAL A 54 3.28 16.72 47.55
C VAL A 54 1.87 16.80 46.95
N LEU A 55 1.09 17.81 47.30
CA LEU A 55 -0.20 18.06 46.64
C LEU A 55 0.04 18.94 45.41
N ASN A 56 0.27 18.32 44.24
CA ASN A 56 0.24 19.05 42.97
C ASN A 56 -1.25 19.30 42.60
N ASN A 57 -1.72 20.52 42.79
CA ASN A 57 -3.08 20.97 42.48
C ASN A 57 -3.20 21.61 41.08
N GLY A 58 -2.16 21.53 40.26
CA GLY A 58 -2.07 22.26 39.01
C GLY A 58 -1.77 23.74 39.26
N THR A 59 -1.51 24.47 38.19
CA THR A 59 -1.17 25.90 38.25
C THR A 59 -2.39 26.80 38.20
N TYR A 60 -2.26 28.01 38.76
CA TYR A 60 -3.30 29.03 38.75
C TYR A 60 -3.46 29.67 37.37
N LYS A 61 -2.35 30.02 36.71
CA LYS A 61 -2.32 30.53 35.34
C LYS A 61 -1.28 29.81 34.51
N ILE A 62 -1.58 29.61 33.24
CA ILE A 62 -0.63 29.14 32.24
C ILE A 62 -0.92 29.77 30.89
N GLY A 63 0.15 30.09 30.17
CA GLY A 63 0.07 30.66 28.85
C GLY A 63 1.36 30.48 28.06
N TYR A 64 1.33 30.93 26.81
CA TYR A 64 2.50 30.91 25.95
C TYR A 64 2.52 32.09 24.98
N LYS A 65 3.70 32.36 24.43
CA LYS A 65 3.99 33.31 23.36
C LYS A 65 5.10 32.75 22.48
N VAL A 66 5.25 33.29 21.28
CA VAL A 66 6.36 32.96 20.38
C VAL A 66 7.11 34.22 20.07
N PHE A 67 8.44 34.16 20.20
CA PHE A 67 9.34 35.27 19.94
C PHE A 67 10.27 34.97 18.76
N SER A 68 10.86 36.02 18.20
CA SER A 68 12.04 35.93 17.34
C SER A 68 13.17 35.18 18.05
N ALA A 69 14.11 34.62 17.27
CA ALA A 69 15.27 33.86 17.80
C ALA A 69 16.05 34.60 18.92
N ASP A 70 16.18 35.92 18.81
CA ASP A 70 16.87 36.78 19.78
C ASP A 70 15.99 37.20 20.97
N THR A 71 14.75 36.71 21.04
CA THR A 71 13.71 37.03 22.03
C THR A 71 13.27 38.50 22.09
N SER A 72 13.69 39.33 21.13
CA SER A 72 13.43 40.78 21.16
C SER A 72 12.00 41.16 20.75
N THR A 73 11.36 40.34 19.90
CA THR A 73 10.07 40.64 19.30
C THR A 73 9.10 39.47 19.50
N SER A 74 7.90 39.75 20.00
CA SER A 74 6.80 38.77 20.01
C SER A 74 6.24 38.63 18.59
N VAL A 75 6.40 37.46 17.98
CA VAL A 75 5.96 37.17 16.61
C VAL A 75 4.59 36.51 16.57
N PHE A 76 4.18 35.86 17.66
CA PHE A 76 2.84 35.34 17.85
C PHE A 76 2.45 35.37 19.33
N GLU A 77 1.23 35.82 19.58
CA GLU A 77 0.69 35.92 20.93
C GLU A 77 -0.81 35.57 20.90
N PRO A 78 -1.24 34.51 21.62
CA PRO A 78 -2.65 34.25 21.85
C PRO A 78 -3.35 35.44 22.55
N PRO A 79 -4.68 35.58 22.44
CA PRO A 79 -5.42 36.61 23.16
C PRO A 79 -5.09 36.66 24.66
N ASN A 80 -5.37 37.80 25.31
CA ASN A 80 -5.09 38.05 26.73
C ASN A 80 -3.60 37.95 27.08
N ASN A 81 -2.73 38.54 26.25
CA ASN A 81 -1.30 38.60 26.50
C ASN A 81 -0.67 37.19 26.62
N GLY A 82 -1.15 36.23 25.81
CA GLY A 82 -0.71 34.84 25.81
C GLY A 82 -1.33 33.95 26.89
N LEU A 83 -2.17 34.48 27.79
CA LEU A 83 -2.84 33.67 28.82
C LEU A 83 -3.85 32.71 28.20
N ARG A 84 -3.77 31.42 28.56
CA ARG A 84 -4.62 30.37 27.98
C ARG A 84 -5.60 29.83 28.99
N PHE A 85 -5.10 29.47 30.17
CA PHE A 85 -5.93 28.98 31.25
C PHE A 85 -5.66 29.75 32.54
N GLN A 86 -6.75 30.07 33.24
CA GLN A 86 -6.76 30.56 34.60
C GLN A 86 -7.84 29.83 35.38
N PHE A 87 -7.49 29.22 36.52
CA PHE A 87 -8.41 28.39 37.29
C PHE A 87 -8.44 28.81 38.76
N ASP A 88 -9.48 29.54 39.16
CA ASP A 88 -9.74 29.82 40.59
C ASP A 88 -10.30 28.59 41.33
N THR A 89 -10.84 27.62 40.57
CA THR A 89 -11.36 26.34 41.07
C THR A 89 -11.06 25.22 40.06
N LYS A 90 -11.16 23.95 40.51
CA LYS A 90 -10.96 22.78 39.63
C LYS A 90 -11.87 22.88 38.39
N PRO A 91 -11.33 22.70 37.16
CA PRO A 91 -12.13 22.66 35.94
C PRO A 91 -13.22 21.59 35.98
N SER A 92 -14.38 21.87 35.36
CA SER A 92 -15.46 20.88 35.20
C SER A 92 -14.98 19.66 34.41
N ASN A 93 -15.49 18.48 34.76
CA ASN A 93 -15.23 17.24 34.00
C ASN A 93 -15.63 17.34 32.52
N SER A 94 -16.46 18.31 32.13
CA SER A 94 -16.84 18.53 30.73
C SER A 94 -15.71 19.12 29.87
N VAL A 95 -14.69 19.74 30.46
CA VAL A 95 -13.61 20.46 29.73
C VAL A 95 -12.22 19.89 29.98
N VAL A 96 -12.10 18.88 30.86
CA VAL A 96 -10.79 18.33 31.24
C VAL A 96 -9.99 17.78 30.05
N ASN A 97 -10.66 17.22 29.03
CA ASN A 97 -10.00 16.69 27.83
C ASN A 97 -9.52 17.78 26.86
N THR A 98 -9.98 19.02 27.04
CA THR A 98 -9.53 20.16 26.24
C THR A 98 -8.42 20.93 26.94
N VAL A 99 -8.44 20.94 28.28
CA VAL A 99 -7.43 21.62 29.11
C VAL A 99 -6.18 20.75 29.31
N PHE A 100 -6.38 19.47 29.60
CA PHE A 100 -5.31 18.55 29.98
C PHE A 100 -5.01 17.56 28.86
N TYR A 101 -3.73 17.40 28.56
CA TYR A 101 -3.25 16.43 27.60
C TYR A 101 -3.40 15.01 28.17
N ARG A 102 -4.47 14.33 27.74
CA ARG A 102 -4.93 13.05 28.30
C ARG A 102 -3.85 11.96 28.37
N PRO A 103 -2.97 11.77 27.36
CA PRO A 103 -1.97 10.70 27.41
C PRO A 103 -0.98 10.82 28.59
N LEU A 104 -0.71 12.03 29.08
CA LEU A 104 0.30 12.27 30.11
C LEU A 104 -0.27 12.83 31.43
N SER A 105 -1.57 13.14 31.47
CA SER A 105 -2.22 13.75 32.63
C SER A 105 -2.85 12.74 33.57
N SER A 106 -2.80 13.03 34.87
CA SER A 106 -3.51 12.31 35.93
C SER A 106 -4.04 13.28 37.00
N THR A 107 -4.77 12.78 37.99
CA THR A 107 -5.26 13.58 39.12
C THR A 107 -4.17 14.15 40.03
N SER A 108 -2.92 13.70 39.85
CA SER A 108 -1.75 14.15 40.61
C SER A 108 -0.63 14.69 39.70
N SER A 109 -0.81 14.63 38.38
CA SER A 109 0.13 15.15 37.40
C SER A 109 -0.63 15.91 36.31
N HIS A 110 -0.56 17.22 36.35
CA HIS A 110 -1.25 18.09 35.41
C HIS A 110 -0.34 18.41 34.21
N VAL A 111 -0.76 17.96 33.03
CA VAL A 111 -0.09 18.28 31.75
C VAL A 111 -1.10 19.04 30.89
N TYR A 112 -0.80 20.27 30.54
CA TYR A 112 -1.70 21.18 29.87
C TYR A 112 -1.47 21.17 28.37
N GLN A 113 -2.53 21.18 27.57
CA GLN A 113 -2.44 21.47 26.14
C GLN A 113 -2.73 22.97 25.95
N VAL A 114 -1.70 23.80 26.04
CA VAL A 114 -1.85 25.27 26.19
C VAL A 114 -2.34 25.95 24.92
N THR A 115 -2.22 25.31 23.76
CA THR A 115 -2.78 25.78 22.49
C THR A 115 -4.30 25.87 22.52
N ASN A 116 -4.98 24.96 23.23
CA ASN A 116 -6.43 24.88 23.33
C ASN A 116 -7.09 26.09 24.00
N ASN A 117 -8.38 26.29 23.71
CA ASN A 117 -9.26 27.14 24.51
C ASN A 117 -9.96 26.28 25.58
N VAL A 118 -10.47 26.88 26.67
CA VAL A 118 -11.15 26.09 27.73
C VAL A 118 -12.26 25.19 27.21
N ASN A 119 -12.99 25.60 26.16
CA ASN A 119 -14.15 24.88 25.63
C ASN A 119 -13.96 24.33 24.21
N SER A 120 -12.78 24.50 23.60
CA SER A 120 -12.54 24.02 22.24
C SER A 120 -11.08 23.65 22.03
N ASP A 121 -10.87 22.63 21.20
CA ASP A 121 -9.59 22.35 20.59
C ASP A 121 -9.08 23.57 19.79
N ASN A 122 -7.77 23.79 19.77
CA ASN A 122 -7.10 24.86 19.03
C ASN A 122 -5.59 24.58 18.94
N PHE A 123 -4.91 25.20 17.98
CA PHE A 123 -3.50 24.95 17.67
C PHE A 123 -2.74 26.25 17.40
N TRP A 124 -1.41 26.16 17.37
CA TRP A 124 -0.56 27.19 16.76
C TRP A 124 -0.18 26.75 15.34
N ASN A 125 -0.51 27.56 14.32
CA ASN A 125 -0.17 27.25 12.94
C ASN A 125 1.19 27.87 12.58
N THR A 126 2.25 27.05 12.50
CA THR A 126 3.60 27.52 12.20
C THR A 126 3.76 27.96 10.75
N ALA A 127 2.91 27.48 9.84
CA ALA A 127 2.90 27.89 8.43
C ALA A 127 2.55 29.38 8.21
N ASN A 128 2.06 30.07 9.25
CA ASN A 128 1.85 31.52 9.23
C ASN A 128 3.14 32.33 9.50
N HIS A 129 4.26 31.65 9.71
CA HIS A 129 5.56 32.23 9.99
C HIS A 129 6.55 31.80 8.91
N ALA A 130 7.54 32.66 8.62
CA ALA A 130 8.61 32.30 7.70
C ALA A 130 9.48 31.18 8.31
N PRO A 131 10.08 30.29 7.50
CA PRO A 131 11.04 29.33 8.00
C PRO A 131 12.21 30.00 8.73
N GLY A 132 12.68 29.41 9.83
CA GLY A 132 13.79 29.90 10.62
C GLY A 132 13.67 29.63 12.13
N GLU A 133 14.55 30.27 12.90
CA GLU A 133 14.66 30.07 14.35
C GLU A 133 13.70 30.96 15.14
N TYR A 134 13.03 30.37 16.14
CA TYR A 134 12.08 31.03 17.02
C TYR A 134 12.23 30.54 18.46
N VAL A 135 11.57 31.22 19.39
CA VAL A 135 11.53 30.81 20.80
C VAL A 135 10.10 30.75 21.29
N VAL A 136 9.64 29.56 21.68
CA VAL A 136 8.37 29.38 22.38
C VAL A 136 8.60 29.67 23.85
N MET A 137 8.00 30.76 24.32
CA MET A 137 7.99 31.15 25.73
C MET A 137 6.70 30.61 26.37
N VAL A 138 6.84 29.78 27.39
CA VAL A 138 5.73 29.30 28.21
C VAL A 138 5.88 29.91 29.59
N PHE A 139 4.79 30.42 30.15
CA PHE A 139 4.79 31.03 31.48
C PHE A 139 3.67 30.47 32.34
N THR A 140 3.91 30.47 33.64
CA THR A 140 2.94 30.03 34.63
C THR A 140 3.04 30.87 35.91
N GLU A 141 1.92 31.03 36.61
CA GLU A 141 1.80 31.83 37.84
C GLU A 141 0.90 31.08 38.82
N ASP A 142 1.22 31.12 40.11
CA ASP A 142 0.36 30.62 41.19
C ASP A 142 -0.63 31.69 41.72
N THR A 143 -1.45 31.32 42.71
CA THR A 143 -2.41 32.26 43.34
C THR A 143 -1.77 33.35 44.22
N ARG A 144 -0.44 33.31 44.42
CA ARG A 144 0.34 34.28 45.21
C ARG A 144 1.33 35.07 44.33
N PHE A 145 1.16 35.01 43.01
CA PHE A 145 1.96 35.71 42.01
C PHE A 145 3.41 35.22 41.89
N ASN A 146 3.74 34.04 42.43
CA ASN A 146 5.02 33.41 42.09
C ASN A 146 4.92 32.85 40.68
N THR A 147 5.98 33.04 39.89
CA THR A 147 6.00 32.69 38.47
C THR A 147 7.15 31.76 38.14
N ASP A 148 6.98 31.06 37.02
CA ASP A 148 8.05 30.40 36.28
C ASP A 148 7.84 30.59 34.77
N THR A 149 8.94 30.68 34.03
CA THR A 149 8.94 30.92 32.59
C THR A 149 10.02 30.07 31.95
N MET A 150 9.64 29.30 30.93
CA MET A 150 10.54 28.48 30.13
C MET A 150 10.60 29.02 28.70
N TYR A 151 11.81 29.11 28.15
CA TYR A 151 12.06 29.49 26.76
C TYR A 151 12.59 28.26 26.03
N VAL A 152 11.89 27.86 24.97
CA VAL A 152 12.20 26.67 24.19
C VAL A 152 12.54 27.09 22.76
N PRO A 153 13.82 27.01 22.36
CA PRO A 153 14.20 27.21 20.97
C PRO A 153 13.51 26.18 20.08
N VAL A 154 12.98 26.65 18.95
CA VAL A 154 12.32 25.85 17.92
C VAL A 154 12.75 26.34 16.55
N THR A 155 12.82 25.43 15.58
CA THR A 155 13.03 25.77 14.17
C THR A 155 11.70 25.56 13.44
N ILE A 156 11.21 26.58 12.74
CA ILE A 156 10.07 26.44 11.83
C ILE A 156 10.62 26.10 10.45
N GLU A 157 10.11 25.02 9.85
CA GLU A 157 10.42 24.62 8.48
C GLU A 157 9.15 24.64 7.62
N GLU A 158 9.33 24.68 6.30
CA GLU A 158 8.20 24.46 5.40
C GLU A 158 7.67 23.04 5.63
N GLN A 159 6.34 22.89 5.61
CA GLN A 159 5.76 21.57 5.71
C GLN A 159 6.02 20.84 4.40
N ASP A 160 6.75 19.73 4.47
CA ASP A 160 6.80 18.81 3.36
C ASP A 160 5.45 18.11 3.20
N VAL A 161 4.91 18.21 2.00
CA VAL A 161 3.61 17.66 1.58
C VAL A 161 3.76 16.79 0.33
N THR A 162 5.00 16.54 -0.12
CA THR A 162 5.29 15.77 -1.32
C THR A 162 5.60 14.35 -0.91
N ALA A 163 4.66 13.44 -1.14
CA ALA A 163 4.93 12.03 -0.92
C ALA A 163 6.03 11.51 -1.88
N PRO A 164 6.80 10.48 -1.47
CA PRO A 164 7.68 9.77 -2.38
C PRO A 164 6.92 9.24 -3.60
N ALA A 165 7.63 9.02 -4.70
CA ALA A 165 7.11 8.35 -5.88
C ALA A 165 6.60 6.96 -5.53
N GLN A 166 5.57 6.54 -6.25
CA GLN A 166 5.02 5.19 -6.15
C GLN A 166 6.14 4.16 -6.39
N PRO A 167 6.41 3.25 -5.44
CA PRO A 167 7.40 2.21 -5.64
C PRO A 167 6.94 1.20 -6.70
N GLN A 168 7.87 0.42 -7.23
CA GLN A 168 7.58 -0.65 -8.19
C GLN A 168 7.91 -2.00 -7.57
N MET A 169 6.89 -2.85 -7.41
CA MET A 169 7.09 -4.22 -6.94
C MET A 169 7.68 -5.05 -8.07
N ARG A 170 8.76 -5.80 -7.78
CA ARG A 170 9.53 -6.52 -8.80
C ARG A 170 9.33 -8.03 -8.70
N LEU A 171 9.07 -8.57 -7.51
CA LEU A 171 8.84 -10.00 -7.35
C LEU A 171 8.10 -10.28 -6.06
N VAL A 172 7.10 -11.14 -6.15
CA VAL A 172 6.49 -11.83 -5.01
C VAL A 172 6.55 -13.32 -5.32
N SER A 173 7.45 -14.02 -4.63
CA SER A 173 7.73 -15.42 -4.93
C SER A 173 7.91 -16.28 -3.70
N GLU A 174 7.74 -17.58 -3.87
CA GLU A 174 8.17 -18.55 -2.88
C GLU A 174 9.68 -18.44 -2.61
N ALA A 175 10.07 -18.65 -1.35
CA ALA A 175 11.45 -18.74 -0.91
C ALA A 175 11.65 -19.98 -0.03
N VAL A 176 12.90 -20.34 0.26
CA VAL A 176 13.21 -21.47 1.14
C VAL A 176 12.57 -21.25 2.52
N ASN A 177 11.57 -22.07 2.85
CA ASN A 177 10.75 -21.98 4.07
C ASN A 177 9.99 -20.65 4.23
N GLY A 178 9.58 -20.02 3.13
CA GLY A 178 8.93 -18.73 3.22
C GLY A 178 8.53 -18.13 1.88
N MET A 179 8.52 -16.81 1.87
CA MET A 179 8.12 -15.96 0.74
C MET A 179 9.12 -14.81 0.63
N ARG A 180 9.43 -14.39 -0.58
CA ARG A 180 10.27 -13.23 -0.89
C ARG A 180 9.42 -12.15 -1.51
N ILE A 181 9.62 -10.91 -1.06
CA ILE A 181 9.06 -9.71 -1.66
C ILE A 181 10.23 -8.80 -2.01
N PHE A 182 10.38 -8.48 -3.28
CA PHE A 182 11.44 -7.64 -3.81
C PHE A 182 10.84 -6.48 -4.60
N TRP A 183 11.39 -5.28 -4.46
CA TRP A 183 10.94 -4.07 -5.11
C TRP A 183 12.12 -3.21 -5.58
N GLN A 184 11.85 -2.29 -6.49
CA GLN A 184 12.84 -1.30 -6.92
C GLN A 184 12.95 -0.20 -5.86
N ALA A 185 14.19 0.16 -5.51
CA ALA A 185 14.44 1.22 -4.54
C ALA A 185 14.05 2.59 -5.12
N ASN A 186 13.43 3.40 -4.27
CA ASN A 186 13.14 4.81 -4.47
C ASN A 186 14.45 5.60 -4.40
N THR A 187 14.47 6.80 -4.97
CA THR A 187 15.71 7.60 -5.15
C THR A 187 15.67 8.96 -4.46
N GLU A 188 14.55 9.27 -3.82
CA GLU A 188 14.29 10.46 -3.03
C GLU A 188 15.27 10.56 -1.86
N THR A 189 15.76 11.77 -1.61
CA THR A 189 16.80 12.00 -0.59
C THR A 189 16.27 12.01 0.84
N ASP A 190 14.97 12.23 0.98
CA ASP A 190 14.17 12.25 2.21
C ASP A 190 13.37 10.94 2.38
N LEU A 191 13.74 9.86 1.68
CA LEU A 191 13.10 8.56 1.89
C LEU A 191 13.41 8.03 3.29
N LEU A 192 12.38 7.73 4.08
CA LEU A 192 12.53 7.05 5.36
C LEU A 192 12.53 5.53 5.20
N GLY A 193 11.67 5.01 4.32
CA GLY A 193 11.55 3.57 4.08
C GLY A 193 10.21 3.17 3.47
N TYR A 194 9.77 1.94 3.78
CA TYR A 194 8.64 1.29 3.12
C TYR A 194 7.64 0.66 4.08
N ARG A 195 6.39 0.57 3.62
CA ARG A 195 5.33 -0.19 4.29
C ARG A 195 4.81 -1.28 3.35
N ILE A 196 4.89 -2.52 3.79
CA ILE A 196 4.29 -3.67 3.11
C ILE A 196 2.97 -4.00 3.79
N TYR A 197 1.91 -4.04 3.00
CA TYR A 197 0.58 -4.48 3.39
C TYR A 197 0.29 -5.83 2.77
N PHE A 198 -0.51 -6.66 3.46
CA PHE A 198 -0.98 -7.93 2.93
C PHE A 198 -2.50 -8.06 3.01
N SER A 199 -3.04 -8.89 2.13
CA SER A 199 -4.46 -9.25 2.07
C SER A 199 -4.63 -10.68 1.59
N PHE A 200 -5.75 -11.32 1.99
CA PHE A 200 -6.18 -12.62 1.47
C PHE A 200 -7.37 -12.50 0.51
N ASP A 201 -8.02 -11.33 0.46
CA ASP A 201 -9.30 -11.11 -0.23
C ASP A 201 -9.31 -9.85 -1.12
N ASN A 202 -8.17 -9.14 -1.18
CA ASN A 202 -8.00 -7.84 -1.84
C ASN A 202 -8.95 -6.73 -1.32
N GLN A 203 -9.59 -6.93 -0.17
CA GLN A 203 -10.51 -5.98 0.47
C GLN A 203 -9.94 -5.49 1.79
N THR A 204 -9.50 -6.41 2.64
CA THR A 204 -8.93 -6.11 3.96
C THR A 204 -7.42 -6.12 3.87
N TRP A 205 -6.81 -4.96 4.07
CA TRP A 205 -5.37 -4.77 4.01
C TRP A 205 -4.79 -4.52 5.40
N ASN A 206 -3.80 -5.33 5.79
CA ASN A 206 -3.13 -5.24 7.08
C ASN A 206 -1.66 -4.87 6.89
N LEU A 207 -1.14 -3.95 7.70
CA LEU A 207 0.29 -3.63 7.72
C LEU A 207 1.08 -4.84 8.24
N PHE A 208 2.02 -5.35 7.45
CA PHE A 208 2.89 -6.46 7.81
C PHE A 208 4.23 -5.98 8.40
N ARG A 209 4.88 -5.06 7.69
CA ARG A 209 6.17 -4.45 8.04
C ARG A 209 6.16 -2.99 7.62
N GLY A 210 6.69 -2.12 8.47
CA GLY A 210 6.82 -0.69 8.19
C GLY A 210 8.26 -0.23 8.17
N GLU A 211 8.42 1.07 8.02
CA GLU A 211 9.65 1.84 7.84
C GLU A 211 10.68 1.64 8.98
N ASN A 212 10.23 1.22 10.17
CA ASN A 212 11.12 0.85 11.28
C ASN A 212 11.94 -0.43 11.01
N VAL A 213 11.54 -1.23 10.02
CA VAL A 213 12.23 -2.47 9.61
C VAL A 213 12.67 -2.38 8.16
N LEU A 214 11.82 -1.81 7.30
CA LEU A 214 12.09 -1.63 5.88
C LEU A 214 12.56 -0.19 5.66
N THR A 215 13.81 0.11 6.02
CA THR A 215 14.37 1.45 5.87
C THR A 215 14.69 1.76 4.40
N ASP A 216 15.08 3.00 4.11
CA ASP A 216 15.58 3.52 2.83
C ASP A 216 16.61 2.62 2.08
N VAL A 217 17.46 1.89 2.80
CA VAL A 217 18.46 0.97 2.22
C VAL A 217 17.95 -0.44 1.95
N VAL A 218 16.69 -0.74 2.28
CA VAL A 218 16.07 -2.07 2.13
C VAL A 218 15.18 -2.08 0.90
N ASN A 219 15.40 -3.05 0.01
CA ASN A 219 14.58 -3.26 -1.18
C ASN A 219 14.11 -4.72 -1.39
N ASP A 220 14.37 -5.57 -0.39
CA ASP A 220 14.04 -7.00 -0.40
C ASP A 220 13.72 -7.48 1.02
N THR A 221 12.78 -8.40 1.16
CA THR A 221 12.47 -9.03 2.44
C THR A 221 12.02 -10.48 2.29
N ILE A 222 12.36 -11.30 3.29
CA ILE A 222 11.93 -12.70 3.40
C ILE A 222 10.96 -12.85 4.57
N ILE A 223 9.83 -13.46 4.31
CA ILE A 223 8.80 -13.83 5.29
C ILE A 223 8.91 -15.34 5.52
N PRO A 224 9.45 -15.81 6.66
CA PRO A 224 9.66 -17.23 6.92
C PRO A 224 8.37 -17.92 7.38
N GLN A 225 7.33 -17.91 6.54
CA GLN A 225 6.06 -18.59 6.77
C GLN A 225 5.56 -19.32 5.54
N ILE A 226 5.04 -20.53 5.77
CA ILE A 226 4.31 -21.33 4.78
C ILE A 226 2.83 -21.24 5.14
N LEU A 227 2.00 -20.80 4.19
CA LEU A 227 0.59 -20.49 4.44
C LEU A 227 -0.36 -21.58 3.93
N ASN A 228 0.04 -22.38 2.93
CA ASN A 228 -0.84 -23.30 2.19
C ASN A 228 -2.12 -22.59 1.68
N ARG A 229 -1.98 -21.33 1.28
CA ARG A 229 -3.02 -20.48 0.68
C ARG A 229 -2.38 -19.31 -0.05
N ASP A 230 -3.17 -18.64 -0.87
CA ASP A 230 -2.79 -17.43 -1.57
C ASP A 230 -2.63 -16.28 -0.58
N VAL A 231 -1.68 -15.39 -0.85
CA VAL A 231 -1.52 -14.12 -0.14
C VAL A 231 -1.09 -13.05 -1.14
N PHE A 232 -1.64 -11.85 -0.95
CA PHE A 232 -1.43 -10.72 -1.84
C PHE A 232 -0.81 -9.57 -1.07
N PHE A 233 0.05 -8.81 -1.73
CA PHE A 233 0.83 -7.73 -1.17
C PHE A 233 0.71 -6.47 -2.01
N ARG A 234 0.80 -5.33 -1.34
CA ARG A 234 1.06 -4.03 -1.95
C ARG A 234 2.00 -3.25 -1.05
N LEU A 235 2.77 -2.35 -1.62
CA LEU A 235 3.82 -1.63 -0.91
C LEU A 235 3.71 -0.12 -1.15
N SER A 236 4.03 0.69 -0.16
CA SER A 236 4.17 2.15 -0.28
C SER A 236 5.52 2.60 0.27
N ALA A 237 6.00 3.75 -0.20
CA ALA A 237 7.17 4.45 0.31
C ALA A 237 6.74 5.57 1.27
N VAL A 238 7.58 5.85 2.26
CA VAL A 238 7.34 6.85 3.31
C VAL A 238 8.56 7.75 3.41
N ASP A 239 8.35 9.07 3.47
CA ASP A 239 9.43 10.05 3.66
C ASP A 239 9.79 10.25 5.14
N ASP A 240 10.88 10.97 5.39
CA ASP A 240 11.43 11.29 6.72
C ASP A 240 10.95 12.64 7.28
N ALA A 241 9.94 13.24 6.65
CA ALA A 241 9.35 14.49 7.11
C ALA A 241 8.82 14.35 8.54
N PRO A 242 8.79 15.44 9.34
CA PRO A 242 8.24 15.40 10.71
C PRO A 242 6.81 14.86 10.79
N VAL A 243 6.05 15.05 9.71
CA VAL A 243 4.79 14.38 9.42
C VAL A 243 5.02 13.56 8.15
N PRO A 244 5.25 12.24 8.26
CA PRO A 244 5.61 11.46 7.10
C PRO A 244 4.49 11.43 6.05
N ASN A 245 4.81 11.73 4.81
CA ASN A 245 3.90 11.49 3.69
C ASN A 245 4.12 10.07 3.15
N GLU A 246 3.03 9.41 2.78
CA GLU A 246 3.04 8.05 2.23
C GLU A 246 2.66 8.10 0.75
N SER A 247 3.43 7.41 -0.07
CA SER A 247 3.21 7.33 -1.52
C SER A 247 1.90 6.65 -1.86
N VAL A 248 1.51 6.75 -3.14
CA VAL A 248 0.58 5.78 -3.72
C VAL A 248 1.17 4.37 -3.58
N VAL A 249 0.32 3.38 -3.34
CA VAL A 249 0.72 1.96 -3.25
C VAL A 249 1.06 1.37 -4.61
N THR A 250 1.89 0.34 -4.66
CA THR A 250 2.13 -0.48 -5.87
C THR A 250 0.86 -1.19 -6.36
N ASP A 251 0.93 -1.76 -7.55
CA ASP A 251 0.04 -2.85 -7.97
C ASP A 251 0.07 -4.01 -6.98
N VAL A 252 -0.99 -4.81 -7.03
CA VAL A 252 -1.17 -5.95 -6.14
C VAL A 252 -0.57 -7.19 -6.77
N TYR A 253 0.52 -7.67 -6.19
CA TYR A 253 1.14 -8.96 -6.54
C TYR A 253 0.88 -9.97 -5.44
N GLY A 254 0.92 -11.25 -5.79
CA GLY A 254 0.63 -12.32 -4.84
C GLY A 254 1.41 -13.59 -5.13
N MET A 255 1.24 -14.56 -4.25
CA MET A 255 1.79 -15.89 -4.43
C MET A 255 1.05 -16.92 -3.57
N SER A 256 1.32 -18.20 -3.80
CA SER A 256 0.91 -19.32 -2.95
C SER A 256 2.11 -20.20 -2.63
N ASN A 257 2.32 -20.56 -1.36
CA ASN A 257 3.39 -21.49 -0.95
C ASN A 257 2.87 -22.62 -0.08
N GLY A 258 3.60 -23.73 -0.06
CA GLY A 258 3.22 -24.93 0.65
C GLY A 258 3.19 -26.13 -0.27
N ASN A 259 2.22 -27.03 -0.06
CA ASN A 259 2.14 -28.27 -0.81
C ASN A 259 1.18 -28.13 -1.99
N PHE A 260 1.75 -27.89 -3.17
CA PHE A 260 1.05 -27.80 -4.45
C PHE A 260 1.70 -28.74 -5.47
N ASP A 261 0.92 -29.23 -6.42
CA ASP A 261 1.38 -30.20 -7.42
C ASP A 261 2.05 -29.51 -8.61
N HIS A 262 1.65 -28.27 -8.88
CA HIS A 262 2.12 -27.48 -10.01
C HIS A 262 2.53 -26.07 -9.59
N LYS A 263 3.42 -25.47 -10.39
CA LYS A 263 3.88 -24.10 -10.16
C LYS A 263 3.86 -23.26 -11.43
N VAL A 264 3.21 -22.09 -11.34
CA VAL A 264 3.10 -21.13 -12.45
C VAL A 264 3.65 -19.76 -12.06
N LEU A 265 4.01 -18.97 -13.07
CA LEU A 265 4.30 -17.56 -12.92
C LEU A 265 3.15 -16.76 -13.51
N ILE A 266 2.61 -15.82 -12.76
CA ILE A 266 1.73 -14.78 -13.30
C ILE A 266 2.58 -13.56 -13.60
N VAL A 267 2.70 -13.22 -14.87
CA VAL A 267 3.38 -12.01 -15.34
C VAL A 267 2.35 -10.95 -15.61
N ASP A 268 2.51 -9.83 -14.91
CA ASP A 268 1.76 -8.61 -15.14
C ASP A 268 2.46 -7.80 -16.22
N GLY A 269 1.92 -7.79 -17.44
CA GLY A 269 2.47 -7.06 -18.58
C GLY A 269 1.58 -5.89 -18.99
N PHE A 270 0.80 -5.36 -18.04
CA PHE A 270 -0.07 -4.20 -18.26
C PHE A 270 0.57 -2.96 -17.64
N ASP A 271 1.06 -2.06 -18.47
CA ASP A 271 1.72 -0.81 -18.07
C ASP A 271 0.87 0.44 -18.41
N ARG A 272 -0.15 0.28 -19.27
CA ARG A 272 -0.95 1.35 -19.84
C ARG A 272 -1.81 2.05 -18.79
N ARG A 273 -1.48 3.32 -18.55
CA ARG A 273 -2.27 4.23 -17.70
C ARG A 273 -3.42 4.94 -18.44
N ASN A 274 -3.45 4.85 -19.77
CA ASN A 274 -4.48 5.47 -20.62
C ASN A 274 -5.59 4.45 -20.94
N GLY A 275 -6.49 4.24 -19.98
CA GLY A 275 -7.63 3.31 -20.06
C GLY A 275 -8.00 2.80 -18.67
N TRP A 276 -6.96 2.40 -17.92
CA TRP A 276 -7.01 2.15 -16.49
C TRP A 276 -6.86 3.45 -15.70
N GLY A 277 -7.98 4.03 -15.24
CA GLY A 277 -8.01 5.33 -14.57
C GLY A 277 -7.49 5.37 -13.13
N GLN A 278 -6.80 4.32 -12.66
CA GLN A 278 -6.24 4.23 -11.31
C GLN A 278 -4.72 4.10 -11.39
N PRO A 279 -3.98 4.58 -10.37
CA PRO A 279 -2.52 4.49 -10.37
C PRO A 279 -1.99 3.09 -10.02
N PHE A 280 -2.88 2.15 -9.65
CA PHE A 280 -2.54 0.76 -9.37
C PHE A 280 -3.71 -0.18 -9.75
N HIS A 281 -3.46 -1.47 -9.95
CA HIS A 281 -4.44 -2.52 -10.24
C HIS A 281 -4.21 -3.80 -9.42
N HIS A 282 -5.05 -4.80 -9.68
CA HIS A 282 -5.08 -6.08 -8.95
C HIS A 282 -5.26 -7.28 -9.89
N PHE A 283 -4.71 -7.21 -11.10
CA PHE A 283 -4.95 -8.25 -12.12
C PHE A 283 -4.35 -9.59 -11.72
N VAL A 284 -3.18 -9.59 -11.07
CA VAL A 284 -2.61 -10.79 -10.46
C VAL A 284 -3.56 -11.41 -9.41
N PHE A 285 -4.27 -10.60 -8.61
CA PHE A 285 -5.30 -11.13 -7.71
C PHE A 285 -6.43 -11.82 -8.48
N THR A 286 -6.95 -11.16 -9.51
CA THR A 286 -8.03 -11.70 -10.36
C THR A 286 -7.63 -13.02 -11.02
N THR A 287 -6.37 -13.17 -11.41
CA THR A 287 -5.83 -14.36 -12.11
C THR A 287 -5.35 -15.45 -11.16
N GLY A 288 -4.85 -15.11 -9.97
CA GLY A 288 -4.23 -16.08 -9.06
C GLY A 288 -5.19 -16.74 -8.08
N VAL A 289 -6.24 -16.04 -7.66
CA VAL A 289 -7.09 -16.41 -6.49
C VAL A 289 -7.82 -17.76 -6.62
N MET A 290 -7.95 -18.29 -7.84
CA MET A 290 -8.59 -19.59 -8.11
C MET A 290 -7.60 -20.73 -8.31
N LEU A 291 -6.30 -20.46 -8.52
CA LEU A 291 -5.33 -21.49 -8.91
C LEU A 291 -5.12 -22.55 -7.84
N LYS A 292 -5.18 -22.15 -6.56
CA LYS A 292 -5.03 -23.07 -5.44
C LYS A 292 -6.09 -24.18 -5.43
N ASP A 293 -7.29 -23.92 -5.95
CA ASP A 293 -8.40 -24.88 -5.96
C ASP A 293 -8.14 -26.03 -6.96
N PHE A 294 -7.17 -25.82 -7.86
CA PHE A 294 -6.67 -26.81 -8.80
C PHE A 294 -5.30 -27.38 -8.39
N GLY A 295 -4.84 -27.16 -7.15
CA GLY A 295 -3.53 -27.64 -6.71
C GLY A 295 -2.34 -26.93 -7.36
N ILE A 296 -2.56 -25.72 -7.92
CA ILE A 296 -1.54 -24.92 -8.59
C ILE A 296 -1.10 -23.78 -7.65
N SER A 297 0.21 -23.74 -7.35
CA SER A 297 0.85 -22.57 -6.74
C SER A 297 1.24 -21.56 -7.80
N PHE A 298 1.34 -20.29 -7.41
CA PHE A 298 1.88 -19.25 -8.27
C PHE A 298 2.86 -18.34 -7.56
N ASP A 299 3.83 -17.84 -8.32
CA ASP A 299 4.58 -16.62 -8.02
C ASP A 299 4.10 -15.51 -8.97
N SER A 300 4.41 -14.25 -8.69
CA SER A 300 4.08 -13.15 -9.59
C SER A 300 5.13 -12.06 -9.67
N ALA A 301 5.19 -11.41 -10.83
CA ALA A 301 6.12 -10.32 -11.12
C ALA A 301 5.59 -9.47 -12.28
N PRO A 302 6.00 -8.20 -12.40
CA PRO A 302 5.84 -7.46 -13.63
C PRO A 302 6.72 -8.04 -14.75
N ASN A 303 6.37 -7.74 -15.99
CA ASN A 303 7.10 -8.11 -17.19
C ASN A 303 8.57 -7.67 -17.18
N GLU A 304 8.91 -6.51 -16.63
CA GLU A 304 10.33 -6.09 -16.67
C GLU A 304 11.22 -6.93 -15.75
N SER A 305 10.65 -7.66 -14.79
CA SER A 305 11.41 -8.63 -13.98
C SER A 305 11.76 -9.89 -14.76
N VAL A 306 11.03 -10.17 -15.84
CA VAL A 306 11.40 -11.18 -16.83
C VAL A 306 12.54 -10.64 -17.71
N LEU A 307 12.43 -9.37 -18.15
CA LEU A 307 13.45 -8.71 -18.98
C LEU A 307 14.82 -8.59 -18.32
N ASP A 308 14.87 -8.18 -17.06
CA ASP A 308 16.14 -7.98 -16.33
C ASP A 308 16.73 -9.28 -15.74
N GLY A 309 16.02 -10.40 -15.89
CA GLY A 309 16.43 -11.72 -15.39
C GLY A 309 16.23 -11.94 -13.90
N THR A 310 15.50 -11.05 -13.21
CA THR A 310 15.02 -11.28 -11.83
C THR A 310 14.19 -12.55 -11.74
N VAL A 311 13.44 -12.87 -12.81
CA VAL A 311 12.65 -14.10 -12.95
C VAL A 311 13.18 -14.96 -14.09
N ASP A 312 13.46 -16.22 -13.78
CA ASP A 312 13.78 -17.25 -14.77
C ASP A 312 12.50 -18.03 -15.13
N LEU A 313 12.01 -17.85 -16.36
CA LEU A 313 10.81 -18.53 -16.85
C LEU A 313 10.93 -20.05 -16.80
N SER A 314 12.15 -20.62 -16.89
CA SER A 314 12.36 -22.06 -16.87
C SER A 314 12.12 -22.71 -15.51
N ALA A 315 11.95 -21.90 -14.45
CA ALA A 315 11.57 -22.36 -13.12
C ALA A 315 10.07 -22.70 -12.98
N TYR A 316 9.26 -22.41 -14.01
CA TYR A 316 7.81 -22.56 -13.98
C TYR A 316 7.32 -23.51 -15.07
N GLU A 317 6.27 -24.27 -14.78
CA GLU A 317 5.64 -25.16 -15.78
C GLU A 317 4.74 -24.38 -16.73
N ALA A 318 4.08 -23.33 -16.24
CA ALA A 318 3.32 -22.39 -17.05
C ALA A 318 3.63 -20.92 -16.69
N VAL A 319 3.49 -20.05 -17.68
CA VAL A 319 3.57 -18.59 -17.57
C VAL A 319 2.24 -18.02 -18.03
N PHE A 320 1.59 -17.24 -17.17
CA PHE A 320 0.33 -16.56 -17.45
C PHE A 320 0.64 -15.08 -17.64
N TRP A 321 0.66 -14.63 -18.89
CA TRP A 321 0.99 -13.27 -19.28
C TRP A 321 -0.27 -12.44 -19.49
N ILE A 322 -0.50 -11.46 -18.62
CA ILE A 322 -1.69 -10.62 -18.62
C ILE A 322 -1.30 -9.24 -19.15
N SER A 323 -1.69 -8.93 -20.38
CA SER A 323 -1.37 -7.65 -21.03
C SER A 323 -2.51 -6.63 -20.95
N GLY A 324 -3.65 -6.96 -20.36
CA GLY A 324 -4.78 -6.03 -20.27
C GLY A 324 -5.16 -5.37 -21.61
N ASP A 325 -5.37 -4.06 -21.58
CA ASP A 325 -5.63 -3.22 -22.76
C ASP A 325 -4.36 -2.52 -23.29
N GLU A 326 -3.19 -3.16 -23.15
CA GLU A 326 -1.90 -2.59 -23.53
C GLU A 326 -1.74 -2.39 -25.04
N ALA A 327 -1.23 -1.23 -25.48
CA ALA A 327 -0.89 -0.98 -26.89
C ALA A 327 0.04 0.21 -27.17
N GLU A 328 0.73 0.11 -28.33
CA GLU A 328 1.44 1.14 -29.11
C GLU A 328 2.61 1.88 -28.44
N VAL A 329 2.41 2.48 -27.27
CA VAL A 329 3.45 3.26 -26.58
C VAL A 329 4.30 2.41 -25.64
N ASP A 330 3.70 1.42 -24.99
CA ASP A 330 4.37 0.58 -24.00
C ASP A 330 4.61 -0.88 -24.49
N GLU A 331 4.33 -1.18 -25.78
CA GLU A 331 4.50 -2.49 -26.49
C GLU A 331 3.89 -3.72 -25.77
N SER A 332 2.93 -4.41 -26.40
CA SER A 332 2.25 -5.58 -25.80
C SER A 332 3.21 -6.75 -25.49
N PHE A 333 4.20 -6.94 -26.37
CA PHE A 333 5.38 -7.79 -26.17
C PHE A 333 6.56 -7.15 -26.90
N SER A 334 7.50 -6.60 -26.14
CA SER A 334 8.75 -6.09 -26.67
C SER A 334 9.58 -7.19 -27.35
N ALA A 335 10.49 -6.79 -28.24
CA ALA A 335 11.35 -7.73 -28.97
C ALA A 335 12.14 -8.69 -28.06
N ASP A 336 12.56 -8.23 -26.89
CA ASP A 336 13.27 -9.04 -25.90
C ASP A 336 12.32 -10.01 -25.18
N GLU A 337 11.11 -9.58 -24.80
CA GLU A 337 10.07 -10.47 -24.23
C GLU A 337 9.66 -11.56 -25.22
N GLN A 338 9.46 -11.19 -26.49
CA GLN A 338 9.17 -12.15 -27.55
C GLN A 338 10.25 -13.23 -27.64
N ASN A 339 11.53 -12.86 -27.51
CA ASN A 339 12.64 -13.82 -27.53
C ASN A 339 12.62 -14.74 -26.31
N LEU A 340 12.37 -14.19 -25.11
CA LEU A 340 12.29 -14.95 -23.87
C LEU A 340 11.11 -15.94 -23.91
N ILE A 341 9.93 -15.48 -24.32
CA ILE A 341 8.72 -16.31 -24.44
C ILE A 341 8.86 -17.34 -25.56
N ARG A 342 9.43 -16.98 -26.72
CA ARG A 342 9.76 -17.93 -27.79
C ARG A 342 10.65 -19.05 -27.27
N ASN A 343 11.73 -18.73 -26.56
CA ASN A 343 12.63 -19.73 -26.01
C ASN A 343 11.93 -20.60 -24.96
N TYR A 344 11.10 -20.02 -24.10
CA TYR A 344 10.34 -20.74 -23.08
C TYR A 344 9.36 -21.75 -23.70
N VAL A 345 8.49 -21.31 -24.63
CA VAL A 345 7.48 -22.16 -25.27
C VAL A 345 8.13 -23.24 -26.14
N THR A 346 9.19 -22.91 -26.88
CA THR A 346 9.90 -23.89 -27.73
C THR A 346 10.69 -24.92 -26.95
N ASN A 347 11.03 -24.66 -25.68
CA ASN A 347 11.60 -25.63 -24.74
C ASN A 347 10.55 -26.43 -23.96
N GLY A 348 9.26 -26.26 -24.29
CA GLY A 348 8.17 -27.05 -23.74
C GLY A 348 7.35 -26.38 -22.65
N GLY A 349 7.61 -25.10 -22.35
CA GLY A 349 6.81 -24.32 -21.42
C GLY A 349 5.38 -24.11 -21.90
N TYR A 350 4.46 -23.89 -20.95
CA TYR A 350 3.05 -23.58 -21.24
C TYR A 350 2.80 -22.08 -21.08
N LEU A 351 2.11 -21.47 -22.05
CA LEU A 351 1.81 -20.04 -22.06
C LEU A 351 0.30 -19.81 -22.11
N PHE A 352 -0.23 -19.12 -21.11
CA PHE A 352 -1.53 -18.46 -21.20
C PHE A 352 -1.26 -16.97 -21.46
N ALA A 353 -1.82 -16.41 -22.53
CA ALA A 353 -1.72 -14.98 -22.84
C ALA A 353 -3.12 -14.38 -23.00
N SER A 354 -3.33 -13.17 -22.48
CA SER A 354 -4.60 -12.46 -22.65
C SER A 354 -4.41 -10.95 -22.76
N GLY A 355 -5.12 -10.31 -23.70
CA GLY A 355 -5.16 -8.86 -23.87
C GLY A 355 -5.88 -8.46 -25.16
N SER A 356 -6.41 -7.23 -25.23
CA SER A 356 -7.26 -6.76 -26.33
C SER A 356 -6.50 -6.42 -27.62
N GLU A 357 -5.31 -5.81 -27.52
CA GLU A 357 -4.61 -5.22 -28.68
C GLU A 357 -3.28 -5.94 -29.00
N ILE A 358 -3.05 -7.14 -28.45
CA ILE A 358 -1.80 -7.90 -28.66
C ILE A 358 -1.56 -8.22 -30.15
N ALA A 359 -2.59 -8.67 -30.87
CA ALA A 359 -2.42 -9.06 -32.27
C ALA A 359 -2.31 -7.84 -33.19
N TRP A 360 -3.06 -6.78 -32.93
CA TRP A 360 -2.92 -5.51 -33.63
C TRP A 360 -1.51 -4.93 -33.45
N ASP A 361 -1.03 -4.86 -32.21
CA ASP A 361 0.30 -4.32 -31.90
C ASP A 361 1.42 -5.09 -32.60
N LEU A 362 1.33 -6.43 -32.65
CA LEU A 362 2.34 -7.28 -33.25
C LEU A 362 2.28 -7.38 -34.79
N ALA A 363 1.20 -6.95 -35.44
CA ALA A 363 1.00 -7.21 -36.87
C ALA A 363 0.52 -6.03 -37.71
N ALA A 364 -0.07 -5.01 -37.09
CA ALA A 364 -0.78 -3.94 -37.80
C ALA A 364 -0.51 -2.52 -37.27
N SER A 365 0.09 -2.36 -36.08
CA SER A 365 0.53 -1.05 -35.58
C SER A 365 1.61 -0.42 -36.47
N ASP A 366 1.82 0.88 -36.32
CA ASP A 366 2.87 1.60 -37.06
C ASP A 366 4.29 1.16 -36.67
N SER A 367 4.47 0.58 -35.47
CA SER A 367 5.74 0.04 -34.95
C SER A 367 5.95 -1.44 -35.30
N ALA A 368 4.92 -2.16 -35.74
CA ALA A 368 4.98 -3.59 -36.00
C ALA A 368 6.06 -3.97 -37.03
N THR A 369 6.82 -5.00 -36.70
CA THR A 369 7.90 -5.56 -37.51
C THR A 369 7.57 -6.96 -38.00
N ALA A 370 8.35 -7.45 -38.98
CA ALA A 370 8.23 -8.82 -39.44
C ALA A 370 8.54 -9.86 -38.35
N ALA A 371 9.36 -9.51 -37.35
CA ALA A 371 9.66 -10.40 -36.22
C ALA A 371 8.45 -10.55 -35.29
N ASP A 372 7.68 -9.48 -35.12
CA ASP A 372 6.47 -9.44 -34.30
C ASP A 372 5.37 -10.29 -34.93
N SER A 373 5.15 -10.13 -36.24
CA SER A 373 4.19 -10.97 -36.97
C SER A 373 4.61 -12.44 -36.98
N MET A 374 5.91 -12.73 -37.02
CA MET A 374 6.41 -14.10 -36.85
C MET A 374 6.20 -14.63 -35.44
N PHE A 375 6.37 -13.82 -34.39
CA PHE A 375 6.08 -14.20 -33.02
C PHE A 375 4.59 -14.55 -32.85
N LEU A 376 3.68 -13.70 -33.35
CA LEU A 376 2.24 -13.93 -33.34
C LEU A 376 1.88 -15.27 -34.02
N ALA A 377 2.44 -15.54 -35.21
CA ALA A 377 2.15 -16.75 -35.98
C ALA A 377 2.80 -18.03 -35.42
N GLU A 378 4.05 -17.96 -34.97
CA GLU A 378 4.84 -19.12 -34.56
C GLU A 378 4.64 -19.48 -33.09
N ILE A 379 4.42 -18.50 -32.22
CA ILE A 379 4.29 -18.69 -30.78
C ILE A 379 2.84 -18.58 -30.34
N LEU A 380 2.17 -17.46 -30.59
CA LEU A 380 0.76 -17.28 -30.22
C LEU A 380 -0.22 -17.99 -31.17
N LYS A 381 0.28 -18.61 -32.26
CA LYS A 381 -0.50 -19.40 -33.22
C LYS A 381 -1.68 -18.65 -33.85
N ALA A 382 -1.54 -17.34 -33.99
CA ALA A 382 -2.54 -16.45 -34.53
C ALA A 382 -2.01 -15.64 -35.73
N GLU A 383 -2.93 -15.14 -36.54
CA GLU A 383 -2.74 -14.03 -37.46
C GLU A 383 -3.75 -12.93 -37.07
N PHE A 384 -3.35 -11.66 -37.18
CA PHE A 384 -4.25 -10.53 -36.99
C PHE A 384 -5.24 -10.42 -38.16
N VAL A 385 -6.50 -10.11 -37.85
CA VAL A 385 -7.56 -9.92 -38.86
C VAL A 385 -8.16 -8.53 -38.78
N THR A 386 -8.59 -8.08 -37.60
CA THR A 386 -9.26 -6.79 -37.39
C THR A 386 -9.04 -6.32 -35.97
N ASP A 387 -8.84 -5.02 -35.80
CA ASP A 387 -8.46 -4.33 -34.55
C ASP A 387 -9.57 -4.36 -33.50
N ASP A 388 -10.82 -4.31 -33.94
CA ASP A 388 -11.97 -4.25 -33.05
C ASP A 388 -13.07 -5.20 -33.54
N ALA A 389 -13.39 -6.22 -32.75
CA ALA A 389 -14.52 -7.10 -32.99
C ALA A 389 -15.88 -6.40 -32.82
N ASP A 390 -15.94 -5.29 -32.06
CA ASP A 390 -17.16 -4.61 -31.58
C ASP A 390 -18.05 -5.58 -30.79
N GLN A 391 -17.44 -6.40 -29.91
CA GLN A 391 -18.12 -7.46 -29.16
C GLN A 391 -17.70 -7.48 -27.68
N THR A 392 -18.62 -7.91 -26.82
CA THR A 392 -18.44 -8.09 -25.36
C THR A 392 -18.87 -9.48 -24.89
N VAL A 393 -19.03 -10.40 -25.85
CA VAL A 393 -19.48 -11.79 -25.64
C VAL A 393 -18.56 -12.72 -26.40
N ALA A 394 -18.18 -13.83 -25.75
CA ALA A 394 -17.42 -14.90 -26.37
C ALA A 394 -18.03 -16.26 -26.03
N ASP A 395 -18.11 -17.13 -27.04
CA ASP A 395 -18.68 -18.47 -26.97
C ASP A 395 -17.64 -19.54 -27.29
N GLY A 396 -17.71 -20.65 -26.55
CA GLY A 396 -16.91 -21.85 -26.72
C GLY A 396 -17.09 -22.50 -28.08
N VAL A 397 -15.98 -22.81 -28.76
CA VAL A 397 -16.01 -23.61 -29.98
C VAL A 397 -16.18 -25.09 -29.63
N SER A 398 -17.10 -25.79 -30.29
CA SER A 398 -17.33 -27.21 -30.02
C SER A 398 -16.08 -28.07 -30.29
N GLY A 399 -15.76 -28.96 -29.35
CA GLY A 399 -14.54 -29.77 -29.36
C GLY A 399 -13.26 -29.05 -28.93
N SER A 400 -13.33 -27.76 -28.59
CA SER A 400 -12.22 -27.02 -27.97
C SER A 400 -12.21 -27.20 -26.44
N ILE A 401 -11.20 -26.66 -25.76
CA ILE A 401 -11.12 -26.68 -24.29
C ILE A 401 -12.26 -25.90 -23.64
N PHE A 402 -12.81 -24.91 -24.35
CA PHE A 402 -13.90 -24.07 -23.87
C PHE A 402 -15.27 -24.49 -24.38
N ASP A 403 -15.40 -25.71 -24.93
CA ASP A 403 -16.69 -26.23 -25.40
C ASP A 403 -17.78 -26.11 -24.31
N GLY A 404 -18.91 -25.51 -24.70
CA GLY A 404 -20.07 -25.27 -23.84
C GLY A 404 -20.01 -23.99 -22.99
N ILE A 405 -18.93 -23.21 -23.04
CA ILE A 405 -18.83 -21.92 -22.33
C ILE A 405 -19.50 -20.81 -23.14
N SER A 406 -20.16 -19.89 -22.45
CA SER A 406 -20.62 -18.60 -22.98
C SER A 406 -20.40 -17.56 -21.90
N LEU A 407 -19.66 -16.51 -22.20
CA LEU A 407 -19.26 -15.49 -21.21
C LEU A 407 -19.41 -14.07 -21.74
N ASN A 408 -19.50 -13.13 -20.82
CA ASN A 408 -19.42 -11.69 -21.10
C ASN A 408 -18.07 -11.16 -20.62
N PHE A 409 -17.51 -10.16 -21.30
CA PHE A 409 -16.27 -9.51 -20.94
C PHE A 409 -16.28 -8.01 -21.23
N GLY A 410 -15.24 -7.29 -20.83
CA GLY A 410 -14.92 -5.96 -21.34
C GLY A 410 -15.76 -4.80 -20.80
N LEU A 411 -16.49 -4.98 -19.70
CA LEU A 411 -17.24 -3.90 -19.02
C LEU A 411 -16.65 -3.48 -17.66
N SER A 412 -15.96 -4.39 -17.00
CA SER A 412 -15.39 -4.22 -15.66
C SER A 412 -14.18 -5.14 -15.54
N PRO A 413 -13.06 -4.72 -14.94
CA PRO A 413 -12.91 -3.49 -14.14
C PRO A 413 -12.69 -2.22 -14.98
N TYR A 414 -12.53 -2.35 -16.29
CA TYR A 414 -12.52 -1.25 -17.25
C TYR A 414 -13.27 -1.68 -18.53
N GLN A 415 -13.59 -0.70 -19.37
CA GLN A 415 -14.20 -0.96 -20.67
C GLN A 415 -13.10 -1.30 -21.69
N VAL A 416 -13.21 -2.47 -22.33
CA VAL A 416 -12.31 -2.85 -23.42
C VAL A 416 -12.77 -2.14 -24.68
N SER A 417 -11.89 -1.35 -25.29
CA SER A 417 -12.25 -0.54 -26.47
C SER A 417 -12.06 -1.24 -27.81
N ALA A 418 -11.10 -2.16 -27.91
CA ALA A 418 -10.74 -2.82 -29.16
C ALA A 418 -10.25 -4.25 -28.88
N PRO A 419 -11.16 -5.22 -28.69
CA PRO A 419 -10.77 -6.63 -28.65
C PRO A 419 -10.45 -7.12 -30.06
N ASP A 420 -9.21 -7.56 -30.26
CA ASP A 420 -8.69 -8.05 -31.53
C ASP A 420 -9.50 -9.24 -32.07
N VAL A 421 -9.69 -9.25 -33.39
CA VAL A 421 -10.06 -10.43 -34.16
C VAL A 421 -8.80 -11.09 -34.69
N ILE A 422 -8.66 -12.38 -34.39
CA ILE A 422 -7.54 -13.20 -34.84
C ILE A 422 -7.98 -14.31 -35.79
N ALA A 423 -7.04 -15.02 -36.41
CA ALA A 423 -7.28 -16.25 -37.15
C ALA A 423 -6.25 -17.32 -36.74
N PRO A 424 -6.64 -18.58 -36.52
CA PRO A 424 -5.70 -19.63 -36.18
C PRO A 424 -4.82 -19.99 -37.39
N VAL A 425 -3.52 -20.18 -37.15
CA VAL A 425 -2.55 -20.58 -38.18
C VAL A 425 -1.99 -21.99 -37.95
N ASN A 426 -1.27 -22.52 -38.93
CA ASN A 426 -0.48 -23.75 -38.77
C ASN A 426 -1.29 -24.99 -38.31
N GLY A 427 -2.56 -25.08 -38.73
CA GLY A 427 -3.45 -26.20 -38.38
C GLY A 427 -4.01 -26.15 -36.96
N VAL A 428 -3.86 -25.03 -36.27
CA VAL A 428 -4.47 -24.75 -34.96
C VAL A 428 -5.96 -24.48 -35.11
N SER A 429 -6.73 -24.66 -34.04
CA SER A 429 -8.17 -24.40 -34.00
C SER A 429 -8.49 -23.26 -33.03
N ALA A 430 -9.55 -22.52 -33.36
CA ALA A 430 -10.16 -21.57 -32.43
C ALA A 430 -10.70 -22.28 -31.19
N SER A 431 -10.63 -21.60 -30.04
CA SER A 431 -11.17 -22.07 -28.76
C SER A 431 -12.36 -21.22 -28.29
N LEU A 432 -12.37 -19.92 -28.62
CA LEU A 432 -13.53 -19.04 -28.48
C LEU A 432 -13.81 -18.29 -29.79
N ILE A 433 -15.07 -17.96 -30.01
CA ILE A 433 -15.54 -17.03 -31.04
C ILE A 433 -16.34 -15.90 -30.40
N TYR A 434 -16.29 -14.71 -30.96
CA TYR A 434 -17.17 -13.63 -30.57
C TYR A 434 -18.60 -13.85 -31.07
N GLY A 435 -19.56 -13.07 -30.56
CA GLY A 435 -20.98 -13.18 -30.93
C GLY A 435 -21.29 -12.98 -32.42
N ASN A 436 -20.38 -12.38 -33.18
CA ASN A 436 -20.46 -12.20 -34.63
C ASN A 436 -19.86 -13.39 -35.43
N GLY A 437 -19.25 -14.37 -34.75
CA GLY A 437 -18.62 -15.56 -35.33
C GLY A 437 -17.12 -15.43 -35.60
N ASP A 438 -16.53 -14.26 -35.37
CA ASP A 438 -15.08 -14.02 -35.48
C ASP A 438 -14.31 -14.72 -34.36
N VAL A 439 -13.02 -15.01 -34.55
CA VAL A 439 -12.25 -15.78 -33.55
C VAL A 439 -11.71 -14.88 -32.45
N ALA A 440 -12.00 -15.27 -31.20
CA ALA A 440 -11.63 -14.55 -29.99
C ALA A 440 -10.49 -15.22 -29.21
N ALA A 441 -10.26 -16.51 -29.44
CA ALA A 441 -9.18 -17.23 -28.78
C ALA A 441 -8.72 -18.45 -29.59
N ILE A 442 -7.50 -18.89 -29.33
CA ILE A 442 -6.94 -20.13 -29.86
C ILE A 442 -6.42 -21.03 -28.74
N GLN A 443 -6.19 -22.30 -29.07
CA GLN A 443 -5.46 -23.24 -28.22
C GLN A 443 -4.47 -24.05 -29.04
N TYR A 444 -3.28 -24.33 -28.51
CA TYR A 444 -2.27 -25.12 -29.19
C TYR A 444 -1.61 -26.12 -28.23
N SER A 445 -1.41 -27.33 -28.73
CA SER A 445 -0.68 -28.39 -28.03
C SER A 445 0.35 -29.00 -28.98
N GLY A 446 1.62 -28.84 -28.64
CA GLY A 446 2.75 -29.35 -29.42
C GLY A 446 3.98 -29.51 -28.53
N THR A 447 5.11 -28.91 -28.91
CA THR A 447 6.31 -28.91 -28.07
C THR A 447 6.02 -28.24 -26.72
N GLY A 448 5.49 -27.03 -26.76
CA GLY A 448 4.83 -26.36 -25.63
C GLY A 448 3.31 -26.32 -25.84
N LYS A 449 2.61 -25.70 -24.89
CA LYS A 449 1.16 -25.47 -24.97
C LYS A 449 0.87 -23.98 -24.91
N VAL A 450 -0.12 -23.52 -25.67
CA VAL A 450 -0.51 -22.11 -25.71
C VAL A 450 -2.03 -21.99 -25.64
N VAL A 451 -2.51 -21.08 -24.81
CA VAL A 451 -3.87 -20.55 -24.88
C VAL A 451 -3.73 -19.04 -24.99
N TYR A 452 -4.34 -18.45 -26.02
CA TYR A 452 -4.29 -17.01 -26.25
C TYR A 452 -5.73 -16.49 -26.38
N LEU A 453 -6.10 -15.56 -25.50
CA LEU A 453 -7.35 -14.80 -25.56
C LEU A 453 -7.07 -13.42 -26.14
N ALA A 454 -7.74 -13.04 -27.23
CA ALA A 454 -7.66 -11.71 -27.85
C ALA A 454 -8.53 -10.67 -27.11
N PHE A 455 -8.75 -10.88 -25.82
CA PHE A 455 -9.38 -9.95 -24.90
C PHE A 455 -8.83 -10.17 -23.48
N PRO A 456 -8.91 -9.18 -22.58
CA PRO A 456 -8.31 -9.28 -21.25
C PRO A 456 -9.09 -10.21 -20.31
N PHE A 457 -8.41 -11.18 -19.72
CA PHE A 457 -9.00 -12.17 -18.82
C PHE A 457 -9.66 -11.54 -17.58
N GLU A 458 -9.02 -10.53 -17.02
CA GLU A 458 -9.49 -9.78 -15.85
C GLU A 458 -10.82 -9.06 -16.10
N THR A 459 -11.20 -8.86 -17.37
CA THR A 459 -12.46 -8.20 -17.74
C THR A 459 -13.63 -9.15 -17.94
N ILE A 460 -13.42 -10.47 -17.84
CA ILE A 460 -14.50 -11.45 -17.84
C ILE A 460 -15.42 -11.16 -16.65
N ALA A 461 -16.73 -11.04 -16.92
CA ALA A 461 -17.66 -10.32 -16.06
C ALA A 461 -17.84 -10.94 -14.66
N THR A 462 -17.83 -12.27 -14.55
CA THR A 462 -18.10 -12.96 -13.28
C THR A 462 -16.90 -13.76 -12.79
N ALA A 463 -16.79 -13.93 -11.46
CA ALA A 463 -15.76 -14.78 -10.87
C ALA A 463 -15.93 -16.25 -11.25
N ASP A 464 -17.17 -16.72 -11.42
CA ASP A 464 -17.48 -18.08 -11.83
C ASP A 464 -17.01 -18.34 -13.27
N ASP A 465 -17.25 -17.41 -14.21
CA ASP A 465 -16.76 -17.53 -15.59
C ASP A 465 -15.23 -17.49 -15.66
N ARG A 466 -14.58 -16.63 -14.87
CA ARG A 466 -13.12 -16.60 -14.74
C ARG A 466 -12.57 -17.91 -14.20
N THR A 467 -13.23 -18.46 -13.19
CA THR A 467 -12.85 -19.75 -12.59
C THR A 467 -13.02 -20.89 -13.58
N GLU A 468 -14.12 -20.91 -14.34
CA GLU A 468 -14.37 -21.93 -15.36
C GLU A 468 -13.35 -21.86 -16.50
N ILE A 469 -13.04 -20.67 -17.02
CA ILE A 469 -11.99 -20.51 -18.03
C ILE A 469 -10.66 -21.03 -17.50
N MET A 470 -10.29 -20.65 -16.27
CA MET A 470 -9.02 -21.09 -15.71
C MET A 470 -9.00 -22.58 -15.40
N ALA A 471 -10.13 -23.18 -15.01
CA ALA A 471 -10.26 -24.63 -14.84
C ALA A 471 -9.96 -25.36 -16.16
N ARG A 472 -10.51 -24.90 -17.29
CA ARG A 472 -10.25 -25.50 -18.61
C ARG A 472 -8.81 -25.31 -19.05
N VAL A 473 -8.19 -24.18 -18.74
CA VAL A 473 -6.76 -23.94 -18.99
C VAL A 473 -5.90 -24.87 -18.13
N ALA A 474 -6.21 -25.04 -16.84
CA ALA A 474 -5.52 -25.95 -15.93
C ALA A 474 -5.64 -27.42 -16.38
N GLU A 475 -6.84 -27.85 -16.77
CA GLU A 475 -7.06 -29.19 -17.35
C GLU A 475 -6.22 -29.38 -18.62
N PHE A 476 -6.22 -28.39 -19.51
CA PHE A 476 -5.47 -28.45 -20.75
C PHE A 476 -3.95 -28.50 -20.55
N PHE A 477 -3.42 -27.68 -19.65
CA PHE A 477 -1.99 -27.58 -19.37
C PHE A 477 -1.48 -28.78 -18.57
N PHE A 478 -2.18 -29.14 -17.49
CA PHE A 478 -1.66 -30.06 -16.48
C PHE A 478 -2.40 -31.40 -16.42
N GLY A 479 -3.55 -31.54 -17.10
CA GLY A 479 -4.37 -32.75 -17.05
C GLY A 479 -5.18 -32.88 -15.76
N ILE A 480 -5.45 -31.76 -15.09
CA ILE A 480 -6.19 -31.71 -13.82
C ILE A 480 -7.69 -31.80 -14.13
N THR A 481 -8.32 -32.91 -13.75
CA THR A 481 -9.75 -33.18 -14.01
C THR A 481 -10.62 -33.08 -12.75
N GLY A 482 -10.05 -32.63 -11.62
CA GLY A 482 -10.73 -32.50 -10.34
C GLY A 482 -10.33 -31.20 -9.65
N ILE A 483 -11.32 -30.58 -9.00
CA ILE A 483 -11.06 -29.54 -7.99
C ILE A 483 -10.73 -30.29 -6.72
N ASP A 484 -9.61 -29.96 -6.07
CA ASP A 484 -9.41 -30.40 -4.69
C ASP A 484 -10.48 -29.70 -3.86
N GLU A 485 -11.57 -30.43 -3.55
CA GLU A 485 -12.56 -29.90 -2.62
C GLU A 485 -11.82 -29.51 -1.35
N PRO A 486 -11.96 -28.26 -0.86
CA PRO A 486 -11.30 -27.87 0.37
C PRO A 486 -11.77 -28.84 1.44
N ASP A 487 -10.85 -29.64 1.97
CA ASP A 487 -11.16 -30.67 2.93
C ASP A 487 -11.79 -29.99 4.15
N ALA A 488 -13.13 -29.99 4.21
CA ALA A 488 -13.93 -29.39 5.26
C ALA A 488 -13.63 -30.02 6.64
N SER A 489 -12.78 -31.06 6.67
CA SER A 489 -12.28 -31.70 7.87
C SER A 489 -10.94 -31.16 8.41
N THR A 490 -10.21 -30.32 7.65
CA THR A 490 -8.92 -29.73 8.11
C THR A 490 -8.99 -28.29 8.62
N GLU A 491 -10.06 -27.55 8.34
CA GLU A 491 -10.31 -26.22 8.95
C GLU A 491 -11.00 -26.34 10.34
N THR A 492 -10.53 -27.27 11.18
CA THR A 492 -10.74 -27.08 12.62
C THR A 492 -9.64 -26.17 13.11
N VAL A 493 -9.99 -24.95 13.50
CA VAL A 493 -9.12 -24.05 14.29
C VAL A 493 -8.60 -24.86 15.48
N ARG A 494 -7.37 -25.39 15.38
CA ARG A 494 -6.77 -26.21 16.45
C ARG A 494 -6.21 -25.35 17.57
N GLU A 495 -6.01 -24.06 17.33
CA GLU A 495 -5.57 -23.12 18.36
C GLU A 495 -6.03 -21.69 18.03
N PHE A 496 -6.72 -21.06 18.99
CA PHE A 496 -6.79 -19.61 19.03
C PHE A 496 -5.47 -19.09 19.61
N ALA A 497 -4.61 -18.53 18.76
CA ALA A 497 -3.45 -17.79 19.24
C ALA A 497 -3.85 -16.33 19.50
N LEU A 498 -4.00 -15.96 20.76
CA LEU A 498 -3.99 -14.56 21.19
C LEU A 498 -2.56 -14.06 21.09
N LEU A 499 -2.22 -13.40 19.97
CA LEU A 499 -0.97 -12.66 19.86
C LEU A 499 -1.04 -11.44 20.80
N PRO A 500 0.05 -11.14 21.54
CA PRO A 500 0.07 -9.99 22.44
C PRO A 500 -0.09 -8.70 21.64
N ASN A 501 -1.20 -7.99 21.84
CA ASN A 501 -1.32 -6.58 21.46
C ASN A 501 -0.28 -5.79 22.26
N TYR A 502 0.76 -5.31 21.57
CA TYR A 502 1.69 -4.35 22.15
C TYR A 502 1.49 -2.98 21.49
N PRO A 503 1.40 -1.90 22.29
CA PRO A 503 1.41 -1.87 23.76
C PRO A 503 0.01 -2.04 24.37
N ASN A 504 -0.14 -3.00 25.30
CA ASN A 504 -1.33 -3.16 26.14
C ASN A 504 -1.27 -2.17 27.32
N PRO A 505 -2.21 -1.19 27.45
CA PRO A 505 -2.18 -0.16 28.48
C PRO A 505 -2.65 -0.60 29.88
N PHE A 506 -2.85 -1.91 30.14
CA PHE A 506 -3.37 -2.43 31.41
C PHE A 506 -2.49 -3.47 32.10
N ASN A 507 -1.18 -3.23 32.23
CA ASN A 507 -0.40 -3.89 33.28
C ASN A 507 0.45 -2.86 34.06
N PRO A 508 0.21 -2.65 35.37
CA PRO A 508 0.92 -1.68 36.22
C PRO A 508 2.37 -2.06 36.56
#